data_AF-A0A4Y3JQM4-F1
#
_entry.id   AF-A0A4Y3JQM4-F1
#
_cell.length_a   1.000
_cell.length_b   1.000
_cell.length_c   1.000
_cell.angle_alpha   90.00
_cell.angle_beta   90.00
_cell.angle_gamma   90.00
#
_symmetry.space_group_name_H-M   'P 1'
#
loop_
_entity.id
_entity.type
_entity.pdbx_description
1 polymer ?
#
loop_
_entity_poly.entity_id
_entity_poly.type
_entity_poly.pdbx_seq_one_letter_code
_entity_poly.pdbx_strand_id
1 'polypeptide(L)'
;MKKTKNVRVDRFAVLFFILLDFFIVSPTVSARESPITFTLHNLMFESEQMPSISQNDGMDSPDNFQEAKGLNGVTFAIYDVSDEFYKLRTEGSSVEDAQRKLAQKSDSGKILAESVTKTVDGEEGIASFRVSDNDEQGRDAIYRFAEIKSSDQVKEKSAPFVVVLPVTDSSNHKLTTIHLYPKSEQKIPAALTLIKKVENKQTDFADGDKVPYLITTTIPENINEIGTYTIKDTADPQLWLEPETIDLLISGEKIHTFHTQKTKHGFVLSDPGKDLSSFAGKKLTIRYQMTLKENSEKTTFDNEVRLTTDNQTVETHLAIQTGGKQFVKVDRQTKQRLADAQFLVKRDNQYLAQENGINHWVAKDDPRATIFTSSKDGTFSVHGLSFGSYELVEIKPPKGYVWSSAPILFEVEEGSYDPLHPIPLEIINELEANRTNNGKTPVHMQTNSPSNEKSGGSFPKTNEEMLGSFSILGLLLVLSTGTAWFYKKQQKGKQ
;
A
#
# COMPACT_ATOMS: atom_id res chain seq x y z
N MET A 1 -21.33 59.59 68.12
CA MET A 1 -21.56 58.54 67.10
C MET A 1 -20.59 58.75 65.93
N LYS A 2 -20.31 57.69 65.15
CA LYS A 2 -19.32 57.56 64.04
C LYS A 2 -17.83 57.48 64.43
N LYS A 3 -17.13 56.58 63.70
CA LYS A 3 -15.76 56.02 63.86
C LYS A 3 -14.80 56.74 62.90
N THR A 4 -13.64 57.28 63.32
CA THR A 4 -12.28 56.67 63.47
C THR A 4 -11.68 56.03 62.21
N LYS A 5 -10.40 56.24 61.85
CA LYS A 5 -9.39 57.27 62.23
C LYS A 5 -8.24 57.22 61.20
N ASN A 6 -7.52 58.32 60.99
CA ASN A 6 -6.57 58.48 59.88
C ASN A 6 -5.09 58.57 60.34
N VAL A 7 -4.21 57.90 59.57
CA VAL A 7 -2.99 58.44 58.93
C VAL A 7 -1.81 58.97 59.79
N ARG A 8 -0.68 58.23 59.65
CA ARG A 8 0.76 58.61 59.47
C ARG A 8 1.64 59.19 60.59
N VAL A 9 2.85 58.58 60.60
CA VAL A 9 4.22 59.16 60.67
C VAL A 9 4.64 59.85 61.95
N ASP A 10 5.73 59.34 62.56
CA ASP A 10 6.88 60.19 62.90
C ASP A 10 8.15 59.39 63.31
N ARG A 11 9.31 60.07 63.29
CA ARG A 11 10.61 59.74 63.98
C ARG A 11 11.55 58.70 63.36
N PHE A 12 12.87 58.77 63.51
CA PHE A 12 13.93 59.81 63.64
C PHE A 12 15.22 58.96 63.91
N ALA A 13 16.40 59.37 63.42
CA ALA A 13 17.64 58.61 63.63
C ALA A 13 18.39 59.00 64.92
N VAL A 14 19.08 58.05 65.55
CA VAL A 14 20.13 58.28 66.56
C VAL A 14 21.24 57.21 66.37
N LEU A 15 22.49 57.58 66.62
CA LEU A 15 23.71 56.79 66.38
C LEU A 15 24.60 56.78 67.64
N PHE A 16 25.15 55.61 68.04
CA PHE A 16 26.28 55.34 68.97
C PHE A 16 26.33 53.82 69.30
N PHE A 17 27.42 53.14 69.70
CA PHE A 17 28.88 53.36 69.62
C PHE A 17 29.66 52.06 69.99
N ILE A 18 30.98 52.00 69.70
CA ILE A 18 32.02 51.09 70.28
C ILE A 18 31.94 49.54 70.05
N LEU A 19 32.82 49.07 69.15
CA LEU A 19 33.87 48.02 69.29
C LEU A 19 33.79 46.84 70.29
N LEU A 20 34.02 45.63 69.71
CA LEU A 20 34.73 44.42 70.20
C LEU A 20 34.37 43.80 71.58
N ASP A 21 33.97 42.52 71.58
CA ASP A 21 34.97 41.43 71.76
C ASP A 21 34.48 40.03 71.32
N PHE A 22 35.42 39.07 71.26
CA PHE A 22 35.29 37.74 70.64
C PHE A 22 34.29 36.76 71.30
N PHE A 23 33.52 36.04 70.46
CA PHE A 23 33.38 34.58 70.60
C PHE A 23 33.40 33.90 69.23
N ILE A 24 34.35 32.98 69.04
CA ILE A 24 34.46 32.16 67.83
C ILE A 24 33.40 31.06 67.92
N VAL A 25 32.31 31.22 67.17
CA VAL A 25 31.55 30.07 66.68
C VAL A 25 31.93 29.89 65.23
N SER A 26 32.86 28.98 64.97
CA SER A 26 33.08 28.49 63.60
C SER A 26 31.75 27.96 63.08
N PRO A 27 31.20 28.48 61.96
CA PRO A 27 30.10 27.79 61.33
C PRO A 27 30.61 26.41 60.95
N THR A 28 30.00 25.36 61.50
CA THR A 28 30.17 24.02 60.96
C THR A 28 29.70 24.09 59.51
N VAL A 29 30.66 24.05 58.59
CA VAL A 29 30.37 23.90 57.16
C VAL A 29 29.81 22.51 57.00
N SER A 30 28.49 22.39 57.14
CA SER A 30 27.76 21.26 56.57
C SER A 30 28.13 21.25 55.10
N ALA A 31 28.76 20.18 54.64
CA ALA A 31 28.94 19.97 53.22
C ALA A 31 27.56 20.10 52.57
N ARG A 32 27.42 21.02 51.61
CA ARG A 32 26.22 21.06 50.78
C ARG A 32 26.30 19.84 49.87
N GLU A 33 25.42 18.86 50.14
CA GLU A 33 25.03 17.84 49.16
C GLU A 33 24.88 18.54 47.81
N SER A 34 25.66 18.11 46.82
CA SER A 34 25.76 18.80 45.54
C SER A 34 24.96 18.00 44.52
N PRO A 35 23.69 18.37 44.28
CA PRO A 35 22.74 17.46 43.65
C PRO A 35 23.13 17.16 42.21
N ILE A 36 23.32 15.88 41.92
CA ILE A 36 23.50 15.35 40.57
C ILE A 36 22.20 15.48 39.81
N THR A 37 22.30 15.93 38.56
CA THR A 37 21.20 15.98 37.60
C THR A 37 21.43 14.91 36.55
N PHE A 38 20.47 14.01 36.38
CA PHE A 38 20.43 13.08 35.27
C PHE A 38 19.48 13.62 34.20
N THR A 39 19.92 13.61 32.94
CA THR A 39 19.10 13.95 31.77
C THR A 39 19.01 12.73 30.88
N LEU A 40 17.81 12.18 30.74
CA LEU A 40 17.53 11.07 29.85
C LEU A 40 17.02 11.62 28.52
N HIS A 41 17.70 11.22 27.44
CA HIS A 41 17.30 11.43 26.06
C HIS A 41 16.77 10.09 25.55
N ASN A 42 15.46 9.87 25.68
CA ASN A 42 14.86 8.58 25.30
C ASN A 42 14.73 8.49 23.79
N LEU A 43 15.49 7.58 23.16
CA LEU A 43 15.60 7.44 21.72
C LEU A 43 14.72 6.30 21.20
N MET A 44 13.96 6.57 20.13
CA MET A 44 13.26 5.57 19.33
C MET A 44 14.10 5.21 18.10
N PHE A 45 14.29 3.91 17.88
CA PHE A 45 14.89 3.34 16.67
C PHE A 45 13.82 2.62 15.86
N GLU A 46 13.94 2.66 14.53
CA GLU A 46 13.13 1.80 13.67
C GLU A 46 13.41 0.32 13.96
N SER A 47 12.46 -0.55 13.64
CA SER A 47 12.59 -1.96 13.97
C SER A 47 13.77 -2.61 13.23
N GLU A 48 14.47 -3.52 13.91
CA GLU A 48 15.71 -4.15 13.47
C GLU A 48 16.92 -3.20 13.30
N GLN A 49 16.75 -1.89 13.55
CA GLN A 49 17.84 -0.89 13.53
C GLN A 49 18.36 -0.51 14.93
N MET A 50 17.91 -1.19 16.00
CA MET A 50 18.44 -0.92 17.35
C MET A 50 19.95 -1.22 17.39
N PRO A 51 20.80 -0.24 17.77
CA PRO A 51 22.24 -0.43 17.76
C PRO A 51 22.67 -1.45 18.83
N SER A 52 23.79 -2.14 18.58
CA SER A 52 24.45 -2.93 19.61
C SER A 52 24.78 -2.05 20.82
N ILE A 53 24.69 -2.63 22.03
CA ILE A 53 24.77 -1.94 23.32
C ILE A 53 25.92 -0.92 23.36
N SER A 54 25.59 0.37 23.23
CA SER A 54 26.50 1.48 23.42
C SER A 54 26.59 1.82 24.91
N GLN A 55 27.79 2.01 25.46
CA GLN A 55 27.92 2.58 26.79
C GLN A 55 27.40 4.03 26.80
N ASN A 56 26.69 4.41 27.87
CA ASN A 56 26.46 5.83 28.18
C ASN A 56 27.73 6.32 28.90
N ASP A 57 28.47 7.24 28.28
CA ASP A 57 29.66 7.88 28.87
C ASP A 57 29.33 9.04 29.81
N GLY A 58 28.05 9.46 29.85
CA GLY A 58 27.56 10.56 30.66
C GLY A 58 27.65 11.94 29.99
N MET A 59 28.24 12.02 28.80
CA MET A 59 28.41 13.26 28.04
C MET A 59 27.17 13.58 27.21
N ASP A 60 26.90 14.87 27.04
CA ASP A 60 25.95 15.32 26.05
C ASP A 60 26.53 15.06 24.64
N SER A 61 26.04 14.00 24.00
CA SER A 61 26.59 13.45 22.74
C SER A 61 25.49 13.26 21.68
N PRO A 62 24.75 14.32 21.29
CA PRO A 62 23.67 14.22 20.30
C PRO A 62 24.15 13.74 18.92
N ASP A 63 25.41 14.03 18.56
CA ASP A 63 26.01 13.64 17.28
C ASP A 63 26.12 12.13 17.06
N ASN A 64 26.15 11.32 18.14
CA ASN A 64 26.22 9.86 18.03
C ASN A 64 24.89 9.22 17.60
N PHE A 65 23.79 9.98 17.59
CA PHE A 65 22.44 9.48 17.36
C PHE A 65 21.60 10.36 16.41
N GLN A 66 22.22 11.10 15.48
CA GLN A 66 21.51 12.08 14.61
C GLN A 66 20.33 11.51 13.80
N GLU A 67 20.25 10.19 13.58
CA GLU A 67 19.13 9.53 12.88
C GLU A 67 18.00 9.06 13.82
N ALA A 68 18.24 9.01 15.14
CA ALA A 68 17.26 8.54 16.12
C ALA A 68 16.32 9.66 16.58
N LYS A 69 15.03 9.36 16.71
CA LYS A 69 14.01 10.33 17.14
C LYS A 69 13.80 10.27 18.65
N GLY A 70 13.57 11.42 19.29
CA GLY A 70 13.18 11.46 20.70
C GLY A 70 11.77 10.86 20.93
N LEU A 71 11.59 10.17 22.05
CA LEU A 71 10.34 9.45 22.39
C LEU A 71 9.67 10.03 23.64
N ASN A 72 8.66 10.87 23.41
CA ASN A 72 7.79 11.46 24.42
C ASN A 72 6.77 10.46 25.02
N GLY A 73 6.25 10.78 26.20
CA GLY A 73 5.14 10.06 26.86
C GLY A 73 5.54 8.80 27.64
N VAL A 74 6.82 8.45 27.67
CA VAL A 74 7.37 7.30 28.40
C VAL A 74 7.71 7.72 29.83
N THR A 75 7.40 6.89 30.83
CA THR A 75 7.70 7.15 32.24
C THR A 75 8.87 6.30 32.71
N PHE A 76 9.94 6.96 33.16
CA PHE A 76 11.07 6.34 33.82
C PHE A 76 10.97 6.50 35.34
N ALA A 77 11.42 5.49 36.08
CA ALA A 77 11.64 5.54 37.52
C ALA A 77 13.13 5.41 37.84
N ILE A 78 13.59 6.13 38.87
CA ILE A 78 14.93 6.00 39.44
C ILE A 78 14.87 5.36 40.83
N TYR A 79 15.80 4.44 41.10
CA TYR A 79 15.91 3.66 42.33
C TYR A 79 17.32 3.81 42.91
N ASP A 80 17.43 3.96 44.23
CA ASP A 80 18.71 3.75 44.93
C ASP A 80 18.99 2.24 44.98
N VAL A 81 20.18 1.83 44.53
CA VAL A 81 20.65 0.44 44.59
C VAL A 81 22.04 0.35 45.26
N SER A 82 22.46 1.38 46.00
CA SER A 82 23.80 1.53 46.57
C SER A 82 24.16 0.38 47.51
N ASP A 83 23.29 0.05 48.48
CA ASP A 83 23.52 -1.08 49.40
C ASP A 83 23.70 -2.41 48.68
N GLU A 84 22.93 -2.64 47.63
CA GLU A 84 22.92 -3.88 46.87
C GLU A 84 24.16 -3.98 45.96
N PHE A 85 24.59 -2.86 45.39
CA PHE A 85 25.84 -2.74 44.66
C PHE A 85 27.04 -2.99 45.57
N TYR A 86 27.16 -2.27 46.69
CA TYR A 86 28.28 -2.44 47.61
C TYR A 86 28.32 -3.84 48.21
N LYS A 87 27.16 -4.46 48.50
CA LYS A 87 27.08 -5.87 48.86
C LYS A 87 27.67 -6.78 47.76
N LEU A 88 27.21 -6.65 46.51
CA LEU A 88 27.73 -7.42 45.38
C LEU A 88 29.25 -7.24 45.16
N ARG A 89 29.78 -6.04 45.46
CA ARG A 89 31.21 -5.73 45.40
C ARG A 89 31.99 -6.41 46.54
N THR A 90 31.46 -6.44 47.77
CA THR A 90 32.08 -7.20 48.89
C THR A 90 31.99 -8.71 48.70
N GLU A 91 30.96 -9.20 48.00
CA GLU A 91 30.82 -10.60 47.57
C GLU A 91 31.71 -10.95 46.35
N GLY A 92 32.53 -10.01 45.87
CA GLY A 92 33.57 -10.25 44.85
C GLY A 92 33.14 -10.02 43.39
N SER A 93 31.94 -9.50 43.12
CA SER A 93 31.55 -9.09 41.76
C SER A 93 32.39 -7.90 41.30
N SER A 94 32.74 -7.81 40.00
CA SER A 94 33.30 -6.58 39.42
C SER A 94 32.27 -5.43 39.42
N VAL A 95 32.68 -4.22 39.01
CA VAL A 95 31.74 -3.08 38.88
C VAL A 95 30.71 -3.39 37.79
N GLU A 96 31.18 -3.87 36.64
CA GLU A 96 30.41 -4.24 35.46
C GLU A 96 29.46 -5.42 35.76
N ASP A 97 29.93 -6.41 36.53
CA ASP A 97 29.13 -7.54 37.00
C ASP A 97 28.03 -7.10 37.97
N ALA A 98 28.34 -6.18 38.90
CA ALA A 98 27.35 -5.64 39.83
C ALA A 98 26.29 -4.80 39.09
N GLN A 99 26.71 -3.90 38.18
CA GLN A 99 25.79 -3.12 37.33
C GLN A 99 24.88 -4.04 36.51
N ARG A 100 25.43 -5.08 35.85
CA ARG A 100 24.64 -6.02 35.04
C ARG A 100 23.62 -6.80 35.87
N LYS A 101 24.01 -7.31 37.05
CA LYS A 101 23.11 -8.02 37.97
C LYS A 101 21.96 -7.12 38.45
N LEU A 102 22.26 -5.86 38.78
CA LEU A 102 21.28 -4.89 39.26
C LEU A 102 20.35 -4.40 38.14
N ALA A 103 20.86 -4.16 36.93
CA ALA A 103 20.05 -3.82 35.76
C ALA A 103 18.97 -4.90 35.52
N GLN A 104 19.36 -6.17 35.53
CA GLN A 104 18.49 -7.33 35.33
C GLN A 104 17.56 -7.66 36.52
N LYS A 105 17.67 -6.95 37.64
CA LYS A 105 16.80 -7.14 38.81
C LYS A 105 15.36 -6.70 38.49
N SER A 106 14.38 -7.42 39.01
CA SER A 106 12.95 -7.05 38.94
C SER A 106 12.66 -5.71 39.64
N ASP A 107 11.71 -4.95 39.10
CA ASP A 107 11.25 -3.67 39.63
C ASP A 107 10.39 -3.86 40.89
N SER A 108 11.05 -4.12 42.02
CA SER A 108 10.43 -4.29 43.35
C SER A 108 11.01 -3.38 44.44
N GLY A 109 11.93 -2.49 44.08
CA GLY A 109 12.50 -1.48 44.98
C GLY A 109 11.57 -0.30 45.23
N LYS A 110 11.86 0.49 46.27
CA LYS A 110 11.22 1.79 46.49
C LYS A 110 11.67 2.77 45.40
N ILE A 111 10.73 3.29 44.63
CA ILE A 111 10.99 4.37 43.67
C ILE A 111 11.38 5.63 44.44
N LEU A 112 12.47 6.30 44.03
CA LEU A 112 12.86 7.60 44.57
C LEU A 112 12.09 8.74 43.89
N ALA A 113 11.99 8.67 42.56
CA ALA A 113 11.31 9.64 41.72
C ALA A 113 10.90 9.01 40.38
N GLU A 114 9.89 9.61 39.76
CA GLU A 114 9.41 9.27 38.41
C GLU A 114 9.49 10.53 37.53
N SER A 115 9.73 10.34 36.23
CA SER A 115 9.79 11.44 35.26
C SER A 115 9.25 10.97 33.91
N VAL A 116 8.38 11.78 33.30
CA VAL A 116 7.77 11.49 31.99
C VAL A 116 8.53 12.24 30.90
N THR A 117 8.93 11.54 29.84
CA THR A 117 9.62 12.13 28.70
C THR A 117 8.73 13.12 27.96
N LYS A 118 9.27 14.29 27.64
CA LYS A 118 8.55 15.40 27.00
C LYS A 118 9.51 16.22 26.14
N THR A 119 8.96 17.07 25.27
CA THR A 119 9.77 18.04 24.53
C THR A 119 10.27 19.14 25.48
N VAL A 120 11.58 19.40 25.48
CA VAL A 120 12.26 20.46 26.23
C VAL A 120 13.18 21.20 25.28
N ASP A 121 13.06 22.53 25.21
CA ASP A 121 13.89 23.42 24.38
C ASP A 121 14.02 23.03 22.89
N GLY A 122 13.04 22.27 22.37
CA GLY A 122 12.97 21.80 20.99
C GLY A 122 13.39 20.34 20.79
N GLU A 123 14.00 19.71 21.80
CA GLU A 123 14.40 18.30 21.79
C GLU A 123 13.29 17.42 22.38
N GLU A 124 12.92 16.34 21.70
CA GLU A 124 11.92 15.36 22.16
C GLU A 124 12.54 14.25 23.02
N GLY A 125 11.74 13.59 23.84
CA GLY A 125 12.18 12.43 24.62
C GLY A 125 12.89 12.76 25.94
N ILE A 126 12.87 14.02 26.39
CA ILE A 126 13.63 14.47 27.55
C ILE A 126 12.90 14.20 28.87
N ALA A 127 13.56 13.48 29.77
CA ALA A 127 13.19 13.33 31.18
C ALA A 127 14.38 13.71 32.08
N SER A 128 14.13 14.31 33.23
CA SER A 128 15.20 14.69 34.16
C SER A 128 14.92 14.24 35.60
N PHE A 129 15.98 13.88 36.31
CA PHE A 129 15.98 13.49 37.72
C PHE A 129 17.05 14.29 38.46
N ARG A 130 16.80 14.63 39.72
CA ARG A 130 17.74 15.34 40.58
C ARG A 130 17.88 14.59 41.91
N VAL A 131 19.08 14.12 42.22
CA VAL A 131 19.38 13.23 43.34
C VAL A 131 20.70 13.59 44.01
N SER A 132 21.04 12.93 45.11
CA SER A 132 22.30 13.13 45.83
C SER A 132 23.48 12.52 45.06
N ASP A 133 24.70 13.03 45.28
CA ASP A 133 25.94 12.35 44.88
C ASP A 133 26.34 11.21 45.84
N ASN A 134 25.83 11.26 47.08
CA ASN A 134 26.07 10.25 48.11
C ASN A 134 24.80 9.56 48.60
N ASP A 135 24.93 8.28 48.99
CA ASP A 135 23.85 7.52 49.63
C ASP A 135 23.65 7.89 51.11
N GLU A 136 22.64 7.32 51.77
CA GLU A 136 22.33 7.57 53.18
C GLU A 136 23.49 7.21 54.16
N GLN A 137 24.52 6.52 53.68
CA GLN A 137 25.70 6.09 54.45
C GLN A 137 26.96 6.91 54.10
N GLY A 138 26.87 7.89 53.20
CA GLY A 138 27.98 8.74 52.77
C GLY A 138 28.93 8.08 51.77
N ARG A 139 28.52 6.99 51.11
CA ARG A 139 29.25 6.36 50.00
C ARG A 139 28.84 7.01 48.68
N ASP A 140 29.57 6.83 47.58
CA ASP A 140 29.12 7.31 46.26
C ASP A 140 27.83 6.57 45.86
N ALA A 141 26.79 7.31 45.47
CA ALA A 141 25.47 6.72 45.22
C ALA A 141 25.40 5.94 43.89
N ILE A 142 24.57 4.89 43.87
CA ILE A 142 24.39 4.00 42.74
C ILE A 142 22.91 3.98 42.37
N TYR A 143 22.59 4.42 41.15
CA TYR A 143 21.22 4.61 40.70
C TYR A 143 20.86 3.67 39.55
N ARG A 144 19.73 2.97 39.70
CA ARG A 144 19.12 2.18 38.62
C ARG A 144 17.95 2.95 38.01
N PHE A 145 17.86 2.91 36.69
CA PHE A 145 16.77 3.50 35.89
C PHE A 145 16.00 2.39 35.19
N ALA A 146 14.67 2.48 35.18
CA ALA A 146 13.81 1.54 34.45
C ALA A 146 12.56 2.22 33.87
N GLU A 147 12.09 1.69 32.75
CA GLU A 147 10.90 2.15 32.03
C GLU A 147 9.62 1.51 32.60
N ILE A 148 8.99 2.20 33.54
CA ILE A 148 7.80 1.71 34.25
C ILE A 148 6.50 1.87 33.44
N LYS A 149 6.44 2.79 32.47
CA LYS A 149 5.31 2.96 31.55
C LYS A 149 5.79 3.34 30.15
N SER A 150 5.37 2.57 29.16
CA SER A 150 5.76 2.72 27.76
C SER A 150 4.75 3.53 26.94
N SER A 151 5.15 3.96 25.75
CA SER A 151 4.25 4.44 24.70
C SER A 151 3.76 3.26 23.85
N ASP A 152 2.53 3.30 23.33
CA ASP A 152 1.95 2.24 22.48
C ASP A 152 2.71 2.05 21.16
N GLN A 153 3.55 3.04 20.79
CA GLN A 153 4.47 3.00 19.64
C GLN A 153 5.68 2.08 19.86
N VAL A 154 5.91 1.58 21.07
CA VAL A 154 7.08 0.77 21.45
C VAL A 154 6.78 -0.72 21.26
N LYS A 155 7.65 -1.41 20.51
CA LYS A 155 7.70 -2.88 20.39
C LYS A 155 8.58 -3.48 21.48
N GLU A 156 9.77 -2.93 21.67
CA GLU A 156 10.72 -3.34 22.73
C GLU A 156 11.12 -2.12 23.56
N LYS A 157 10.91 -2.23 24.88
CA LYS A 157 11.21 -1.17 25.84
C LYS A 157 12.71 -0.89 25.94
N SER A 158 13.05 0.28 26.45
CA SER A 158 14.42 0.53 26.90
C SER A 158 14.84 -0.43 28.02
N ALA A 159 16.02 -1.04 27.85
CA ALA A 159 16.62 -1.91 28.85
C ALA A 159 16.97 -1.11 30.12
N PRO A 160 16.62 -1.61 31.33
CA PRO A 160 17.06 -0.97 32.57
C PRO A 160 18.58 -0.89 32.66
N PHE A 161 19.09 0.18 33.27
CA PHE A 161 20.53 0.44 33.37
C PHE A 161 20.91 1.03 34.73
N VAL A 162 22.20 0.94 35.08
CA VAL A 162 22.71 1.34 36.40
C VAL A 162 23.90 2.28 36.24
N VAL A 163 23.80 3.47 36.83
CA VAL A 163 24.88 4.45 36.90
C VAL A 163 25.56 4.35 38.26
N VAL A 164 26.89 4.22 38.24
CA VAL A 164 27.77 4.23 39.40
C VAL A 164 28.39 5.62 39.48
N LEU A 165 28.19 6.34 40.59
CA LEU A 165 28.86 7.62 40.82
C LEU A 165 30.27 7.40 41.41
N PRO A 166 31.18 8.40 41.27
CA PRO A 166 31.07 9.56 40.39
C PRO A 166 31.29 9.19 38.92
N VAL A 167 30.52 9.77 38.01
CA VAL A 167 30.86 9.77 36.57
C VAL A 167 31.84 10.91 36.31
N THR A 168 32.87 10.66 35.50
CA THR A 168 33.94 11.63 35.23
C THR A 168 34.15 11.87 33.74
N ASP A 169 34.61 13.07 33.39
CA ASP A 169 35.06 13.37 32.03
C ASP A 169 36.40 12.72 31.66
N SER A 170 36.81 12.88 30.39
CA SER A 170 38.11 12.41 29.87
C SER A 170 39.33 13.08 30.51
N SER A 171 39.11 14.17 31.26
CA SER A 171 40.11 14.88 32.08
C SER A 171 39.98 14.54 33.58
N ASN A 172 39.17 13.54 33.93
CA ASN A 172 38.90 13.04 35.28
C ASN A 172 38.17 14.04 36.22
N HIS A 173 37.46 15.04 35.69
CA HIS A 173 36.56 15.90 36.48
C HIS A 173 35.23 15.21 36.74
N LYS A 174 34.70 15.27 37.97
CA LYS A 174 33.36 14.77 38.30
C LYS A 174 32.28 15.56 37.56
N LEU A 175 31.37 14.85 36.88
CA LEU A 175 30.19 15.44 36.25
C LEU A 175 29.08 15.68 37.30
N THR A 176 28.44 16.84 37.21
CA THR A 176 27.24 17.19 38.01
C THR A 176 25.95 17.10 37.20
N THR A 177 26.04 17.15 35.87
CA THR A 177 24.97 16.78 34.93
C THR A 177 25.45 15.58 34.12
N ILE A 178 24.65 14.52 34.07
CA ILE A 178 24.99 13.25 33.42
C ILE A 178 23.90 12.93 32.39
N HIS A 179 24.29 12.84 31.13
CA HIS A 179 23.40 12.57 30.00
C HIS A 179 23.33 11.06 29.71
N LEU A 180 22.14 10.56 29.43
CA LEU A 180 21.82 9.13 29.34
C LEU A 180 20.91 8.88 28.13
N TYR A 181 21.23 7.88 27.32
CA TYR A 181 20.53 7.61 26.06
C TYR A 181 19.87 6.21 26.06
N PRO A 182 18.77 5.99 26.83
CA PRO A 182 17.95 4.79 26.71
C PRO A 182 17.36 4.66 25.31
N LYS A 183 17.19 3.42 24.85
CA LYS A 183 16.87 3.09 23.45
C LYS A 183 15.67 2.15 23.41
N SER A 184 14.63 2.52 22.69
CA SER A 184 13.41 1.72 22.48
C SER A 184 13.28 1.34 21.01
N GLU A 185 12.70 0.17 20.73
CA GLU A 185 12.39 -0.27 19.36
C GLU A 185 10.96 0.13 18.97
N GLN A 186 10.78 0.72 17.79
CA GLN A 186 9.47 1.08 17.27
C GLN A 186 8.68 -0.16 16.81
N LYS A 187 7.38 -0.16 17.11
CA LYS A 187 6.38 -1.08 16.56
C LYS A 187 6.13 -0.75 15.09
N ILE A 188 6.51 -1.66 14.18
CA ILE A 188 6.17 -1.54 12.76
C ILE A 188 4.64 -1.65 12.60
N PRO A 189 3.96 -0.69 11.96
CA PRO A 189 2.56 -0.87 11.55
C PRO A 189 2.44 -2.04 10.57
N ALA A 190 1.45 -2.92 10.78
CA ALA A 190 1.20 -4.03 9.87
C ALA A 190 0.97 -3.50 8.45
N ALA A 191 1.71 -4.04 7.47
CA ALA A 191 1.68 -3.55 6.10
C ALA A 191 0.26 -3.61 5.52
N LEU A 192 -0.20 -2.49 4.95
CA LEU A 192 -1.51 -2.41 4.30
C LEU A 192 -1.61 -3.43 3.16
N THR A 193 -2.71 -4.17 3.13
CA THR A 193 -3.06 -5.07 2.03
C THR A 193 -4.15 -4.43 1.19
N LEU A 194 -4.03 -4.46 -0.13
CA LEU A 194 -5.06 -3.95 -1.04
C LEU A 194 -5.11 -4.82 -2.30
N ILE A 195 -6.28 -5.35 -2.60
CA ILE A 195 -6.53 -6.20 -3.77
C ILE A 195 -7.76 -5.68 -4.48
N LYS A 196 -7.67 -5.51 -5.80
CA LYS A 196 -8.79 -5.21 -6.70
C LYS A 196 -8.93 -6.31 -7.74
N LYS A 197 -10.15 -6.73 -8.02
CA LYS A 197 -10.47 -7.72 -9.06
C LYS A 197 -11.89 -7.53 -9.59
N VAL A 198 -12.20 -8.13 -10.74
CA VAL A 198 -13.57 -8.39 -11.16
C VAL A 198 -14.07 -9.65 -10.44
N GLU A 199 -15.26 -9.60 -9.84
CA GLU A 199 -15.77 -10.67 -8.96
C GLU A 199 -16.02 -11.99 -9.72
N ASN A 200 -16.57 -11.91 -10.94
CA ASN A 200 -16.82 -13.06 -11.81
C ASN A 200 -15.59 -13.54 -12.60
N LYS A 201 -14.43 -12.87 -12.45
CA LYS A 201 -13.17 -13.10 -13.20
C LYS A 201 -13.23 -12.85 -14.72
N GLN A 202 -14.28 -12.20 -15.22
CA GLN A 202 -14.37 -11.78 -16.62
C GLN A 202 -13.38 -10.62 -16.88
N THR A 203 -12.79 -10.61 -18.07
CA THR A 203 -11.73 -9.66 -18.47
C THR A 203 -12.22 -8.64 -19.51
N ASP A 204 -13.17 -9.04 -20.36
CA ASP A 204 -13.74 -8.27 -21.46
C ASP A 204 -15.23 -7.98 -21.23
N PHE A 205 -15.72 -6.84 -21.70
CA PHE A 205 -17.09 -6.39 -21.51
C PHE A 205 -17.60 -5.67 -22.75
N ALA A 206 -18.90 -5.77 -23.02
CA ALA A 206 -19.55 -4.97 -24.05
C ALA A 206 -19.89 -3.56 -23.54
N ASP A 207 -20.00 -2.59 -24.44
CA ASP A 207 -20.54 -1.27 -24.12
C ASP A 207 -21.94 -1.42 -23.54
N GLY A 208 -22.17 -0.88 -22.34
CA GLY A 208 -23.41 -1.04 -21.58
C GLY A 208 -23.37 -2.11 -20.50
N ASP A 209 -22.39 -3.03 -20.49
CA ASP A 209 -22.28 -4.04 -19.45
C ASP A 209 -21.91 -3.43 -18.08
N LYS A 210 -22.38 -4.08 -17.02
CA LYS A 210 -22.03 -3.76 -15.64
C LYS A 210 -20.87 -4.62 -15.17
N VAL A 211 -19.72 -3.97 -14.92
CA VAL A 211 -18.48 -4.58 -14.46
C VAL A 211 -18.52 -4.74 -12.93
N PRO A 212 -18.55 -5.97 -12.38
CA PRO A 212 -18.68 -6.18 -10.93
C PRO A 212 -17.29 -6.15 -10.26
N TYR A 213 -16.88 -4.97 -9.79
CA TYR A 213 -15.61 -4.80 -9.09
C TYR A 213 -15.71 -5.24 -7.62
N LEU A 214 -14.62 -5.83 -7.12
CA LEU A 214 -14.40 -6.17 -5.72
C LEU A 214 -13.05 -5.63 -5.25
N ILE A 215 -13.07 -4.77 -4.23
CA ILE A 215 -11.88 -4.39 -3.47
C ILE A 215 -11.88 -5.16 -2.14
N THR A 216 -10.72 -5.67 -1.72
CA THR A 216 -10.54 -6.26 -0.39
C THR A 216 -9.25 -5.80 0.26
N THR A 217 -9.31 -5.52 1.56
CA THR A 217 -8.21 -5.09 2.42
C THR A 217 -8.40 -5.65 3.84
N THR A 218 -7.31 -5.81 4.59
CA THR A 218 -7.37 -6.07 6.03
C THR A 218 -7.21 -4.76 6.80
N ILE A 219 -8.12 -4.50 7.73
CA ILE A 219 -8.04 -3.35 8.64
C ILE A 219 -6.82 -3.56 9.57
N PRO A 220 -5.88 -2.61 9.67
CA PRO A 220 -4.72 -2.72 10.55
C PRO A 220 -5.09 -3.06 12.00
N GLU A 221 -4.24 -3.82 12.69
CA GLU A 221 -4.45 -4.13 14.11
C GLU A 221 -4.37 -2.87 14.99
N ASN A 222 -3.58 -1.87 14.56
CA ASN A 222 -3.40 -0.60 15.24
C ASN A 222 -4.26 0.55 14.64
N ILE A 223 -5.41 0.24 14.04
CA ILE A 223 -6.30 1.24 13.42
C ILE A 223 -6.78 2.34 14.39
N ASN A 224 -6.76 2.08 15.70
CA ASN A 224 -7.02 3.05 16.77
C ASN A 224 -5.90 4.09 16.97
N GLU A 225 -4.68 3.78 16.54
CA GLU A 225 -3.49 4.67 16.57
C GLU A 225 -3.38 5.50 15.27
N ILE A 226 -4.12 5.11 14.22
CA ILE A 226 -4.13 5.75 12.90
C ILE A 226 -5.25 6.80 12.87
N GLY A 227 -4.92 8.06 12.56
CA GLY A 227 -5.87 9.17 12.54
C GLY A 227 -6.78 9.23 11.32
N THR A 228 -6.35 8.72 10.16
CA THR A 228 -7.15 8.62 8.95
C THR A 228 -7.02 7.27 8.26
N TYR A 229 -8.15 6.74 7.76
CA TYR A 229 -8.19 5.55 6.91
C TYR A 229 -9.09 5.86 5.71
N THR A 230 -8.48 6.05 4.54
CA THR A 230 -9.18 6.51 3.33
C THR A 230 -8.93 5.57 2.14
N ILE A 231 -10.01 5.06 1.56
CA ILE A 231 -10.01 4.28 0.32
C ILE A 231 -10.58 5.16 -0.79
N LYS A 232 -9.79 5.43 -1.82
CA LYS A 232 -10.18 6.18 -3.01
C LYS A 232 -10.17 5.27 -4.23
N ASP A 233 -11.28 5.22 -4.94
CA ASP A 233 -11.46 4.55 -6.22
C ASP A 233 -11.49 5.61 -7.34
N THR A 234 -10.81 5.38 -8.46
CA THR A 234 -10.77 6.33 -9.59
C THR A 234 -10.61 5.56 -10.90
N ALA A 235 -11.62 5.67 -11.75
CA ALA A 235 -11.73 4.96 -13.01
C ALA A 235 -11.62 5.88 -14.23
N ASP A 236 -11.34 5.28 -15.39
CA ASP A 236 -11.45 5.95 -16.69
C ASP A 236 -12.84 6.59 -16.91
N PRO A 237 -12.96 7.68 -17.71
CA PRO A 237 -14.23 8.38 -17.96
C PRO A 237 -15.34 7.54 -18.60
N GLN A 238 -15.01 6.36 -19.15
CA GLN A 238 -15.94 5.38 -19.71
C GLN A 238 -16.59 4.49 -18.66
N LEU A 239 -15.96 4.34 -17.49
CA LEU A 239 -16.49 3.54 -16.38
C LEU A 239 -17.34 4.43 -15.48
N TRP A 240 -18.66 4.24 -15.56
CA TRP A 240 -19.62 5.05 -14.82
C TRP A 240 -20.08 4.28 -13.59
N LEU A 241 -19.81 4.83 -12.40
CA LEU A 241 -20.23 4.24 -11.13
C LEU A 241 -21.75 4.12 -11.04
N GLU A 242 -22.23 2.93 -10.66
CA GLU A 242 -23.62 2.68 -10.27
C GLU A 242 -23.73 2.86 -8.73
N PRO A 243 -24.03 4.07 -8.22
CA PRO A 243 -23.73 4.45 -6.84
C PRO A 243 -24.51 3.66 -5.78
N GLU A 244 -25.67 3.11 -6.13
CA GLU A 244 -26.52 2.26 -5.29
C GLU A 244 -26.00 0.83 -5.13
N THR A 245 -25.03 0.41 -5.95
CA THR A 245 -24.43 -0.94 -5.90
C THR A 245 -23.27 -1.06 -4.91
N ILE A 246 -22.82 0.05 -4.31
CA ILE A 246 -21.75 0.06 -3.30
C ILE A 246 -22.23 -0.67 -2.05
N ASP A 247 -21.62 -1.82 -1.77
CA ASP A 247 -21.87 -2.64 -0.59
C ASP A 247 -20.59 -2.82 0.22
N LEU A 248 -20.64 -2.45 1.50
CA LEU A 248 -19.50 -2.41 2.42
C LEU A 248 -19.68 -3.49 3.48
N LEU A 249 -18.79 -4.48 3.50
CA LEU A 249 -18.85 -5.61 4.41
C LEU A 249 -17.55 -5.77 5.19
N ILE A 250 -17.64 -5.90 6.52
CA ILE A 250 -16.54 -6.35 7.37
C ILE A 250 -16.86 -7.76 7.85
N SER A 251 -15.94 -8.70 7.59
CA SER A 251 -16.13 -10.14 7.90
C SER A 251 -17.43 -10.76 7.35
N GLY A 252 -18.04 -10.14 6.33
CA GLY A 252 -19.30 -10.57 5.72
C GLY A 252 -20.57 -9.87 6.25
N GLU A 253 -20.46 -9.04 7.29
CA GLU A 253 -21.58 -8.24 7.82
C GLU A 253 -21.56 -6.83 7.24
N LYS A 254 -22.74 -6.30 6.87
CA LYS A 254 -22.88 -4.93 6.34
C LYS A 254 -22.62 -3.88 7.42
N ILE A 255 -21.96 -2.80 7.03
CA ILE A 255 -21.62 -1.68 7.93
C ILE A 255 -22.12 -0.34 7.39
N HIS A 256 -22.21 0.66 8.28
CA HIS A 256 -22.72 2.00 7.97
C HIS A 256 -21.77 3.16 8.36
N THR A 257 -20.53 2.87 8.79
CA THR A 257 -19.66 3.85 9.45
C THR A 257 -18.83 4.74 8.51
N PHE A 258 -18.61 4.36 7.26
CA PHE A 258 -17.78 5.14 6.34
C PHE A 258 -18.46 6.41 5.81
N HIS A 259 -17.79 7.56 5.97
CA HIS A 259 -18.13 8.75 5.20
C HIS A 259 -17.84 8.51 3.72
N THR A 260 -18.90 8.50 2.91
CA THR A 260 -18.83 8.12 1.49
C THR A 260 -19.09 9.33 0.59
N GLN A 261 -18.09 9.75 -0.18
CA GLN A 261 -18.23 10.71 -1.27
C GLN A 261 -18.25 9.95 -2.60
N LYS A 262 -19.22 10.22 -3.47
CA LYS A 262 -19.36 9.52 -4.76
C LYS A 262 -19.16 10.51 -5.90
N THR A 263 -18.46 10.07 -6.94
CA THR A 263 -18.34 10.78 -8.21
C THR A 263 -18.92 9.91 -9.32
N LYS A 264 -18.92 10.41 -10.55
CA LYS A 264 -19.34 9.64 -11.73
C LYS A 264 -18.38 8.49 -12.05
N HIS A 265 -17.10 8.57 -11.64
CA HIS A 265 -16.02 7.68 -12.07
C HIS A 265 -15.22 7.12 -10.87
N GLY A 266 -15.91 6.81 -9.77
CA GLY A 266 -15.29 6.32 -8.53
C GLY A 266 -15.80 7.04 -7.29
N PHE A 267 -15.20 6.75 -6.14
CA PHE A 267 -15.66 7.19 -4.83
C PHE A 267 -14.50 7.37 -3.84
N VAL A 268 -14.78 8.02 -2.71
CA VAL A 268 -13.90 8.10 -1.54
C VAL A 268 -14.68 7.61 -0.33
N LEU A 269 -14.13 6.61 0.36
CA LEU A 269 -14.55 6.18 1.69
C LEU A 269 -13.53 6.70 2.68
N SER A 270 -13.95 7.43 3.70
CA SER A 270 -13.07 7.93 4.77
C SER A 270 -13.63 7.59 6.14
N ASP A 271 -12.73 7.20 7.04
CA ASP A 271 -13.00 6.94 8.46
C ASP A 271 -11.87 7.57 9.29
N PRO A 272 -12.15 8.16 10.47
CA PRO A 272 -11.13 8.73 11.37
C PRO A 272 -10.36 7.66 12.18
N GLY A 273 -10.35 6.41 11.73
CA GLY A 273 -9.69 5.23 12.33
C GLY A 273 -10.41 4.70 13.58
N LYS A 274 -10.90 5.60 14.43
CA LYS A 274 -11.53 5.28 15.71
C LYS A 274 -12.76 4.38 15.58
N ASP A 275 -13.62 4.61 14.60
CA ASP A 275 -14.86 3.84 14.44
C ASP A 275 -14.57 2.42 13.89
N LEU A 276 -13.43 2.23 13.22
CA LEU A 276 -12.91 0.92 12.81
C LEU A 276 -12.20 0.13 13.93
N SER A 277 -11.98 0.69 15.12
CA SER A 277 -11.22 0.03 16.21
C SER A 277 -11.79 -1.34 16.62
N SER A 278 -13.12 -1.51 16.62
CA SER A 278 -13.77 -2.80 16.92
C SER A 278 -13.65 -3.85 15.80
N PHE A 279 -13.03 -3.46 14.69
CA PHE A 279 -12.81 -4.26 13.50
C PHE A 279 -11.32 -4.41 13.13
N ALA A 280 -10.40 -4.02 14.03
CA ALA A 280 -8.97 -4.28 13.92
C ALA A 280 -8.67 -5.74 13.52
N GLY A 281 -7.77 -5.94 12.55
CA GLY A 281 -7.40 -7.24 12.00
C GLY A 281 -8.47 -7.93 11.12
N LYS A 282 -9.70 -7.39 11.01
CA LYS A 282 -10.77 -7.98 10.19
C LYS A 282 -10.65 -7.57 8.73
N LYS A 283 -11.20 -8.41 7.85
CA LYS A 283 -11.25 -8.16 6.41
C LYS A 283 -12.40 -7.22 6.06
N LEU A 284 -12.08 -6.09 5.45
CA LEU A 284 -13.00 -5.20 4.76
C LEU A 284 -13.13 -5.63 3.28
N THR A 285 -14.36 -5.61 2.78
CA THR A 285 -14.73 -5.97 1.41
C THR A 285 -15.69 -4.91 0.87
N ILE A 286 -15.39 -4.39 -0.31
CA ILE A 286 -16.18 -3.38 -1.01
C ILE A 286 -16.60 -3.98 -2.36
N ARG A 287 -17.91 -4.17 -2.54
CA ARG A 287 -18.52 -4.54 -3.83
C ARG A 287 -19.12 -3.30 -4.46
N TYR A 288 -19.01 -3.17 -5.78
CA TYR A 288 -19.66 -2.11 -6.55
C TYR A 288 -19.66 -2.49 -8.03
N GLN A 289 -20.52 -1.84 -8.81
CA GLN A 289 -20.58 -1.99 -10.25
C GLN A 289 -20.25 -0.67 -10.92
N MET A 290 -19.59 -0.76 -12.07
CA MET A 290 -19.45 0.33 -13.02
C MET A 290 -20.02 -0.10 -14.36
N THR A 291 -20.87 0.72 -14.97
CA THR A 291 -21.32 0.50 -16.33
C THR A 291 -20.26 1.00 -17.30
N LEU A 292 -19.79 0.14 -18.21
CA LEU A 292 -18.95 0.57 -19.32
C LEU A 292 -19.81 1.37 -20.32
N LYS A 293 -19.32 2.55 -20.74
CA LYS A 293 -19.95 3.40 -21.76
C LYS A 293 -19.01 3.61 -22.94
N GLU A 294 -19.60 3.70 -24.12
CA GLU A 294 -18.91 3.73 -25.41
C GLU A 294 -17.64 4.58 -25.46
N ASN A 295 -16.65 4.00 -26.12
CA ASN A 295 -15.50 4.70 -26.67
C ASN A 295 -15.13 4.07 -28.02
N SER A 296 -15.25 4.85 -29.09
CA SER A 296 -14.93 4.41 -30.45
C SER A 296 -13.43 4.22 -30.72
N GLU A 297 -12.56 4.58 -29.78
CA GLU A 297 -11.10 4.66 -30.00
C GLU A 297 -10.25 3.91 -28.96
N LYS A 298 -10.82 3.49 -27.82
CA LYS A 298 -10.10 2.82 -26.72
C LYS A 298 -10.69 1.44 -26.44
N THR A 299 -9.83 0.43 -26.37
CA THR A 299 -10.20 -0.98 -26.09
C THR A 299 -9.87 -1.46 -24.67
N THR A 300 -9.18 -0.65 -23.86
CA THR A 300 -8.74 -1.00 -22.50
C THR A 300 -9.10 0.11 -21.53
N PHE A 301 -9.71 -0.21 -20.39
CA PHE A 301 -10.19 0.75 -19.40
C PHE A 301 -9.66 0.41 -18.01
N ASP A 302 -8.95 1.33 -17.38
CA ASP A 302 -8.35 1.15 -16.06
C ASP A 302 -9.26 1.68 -14.94
N ASN A 303 -9.09 1.08 -13.77
CA ASN A 303 -9.72 1.50 -12.54
C ASN A 303 -8.74 1.33 -11.36
N GLU A 304 -8.17 2.44 -10.89
CA GLU A 304 -7.24 2.52 -9.77
C GLU A 304 -7.99 2.47 -8.43
N VAL A 305 -7.42 1.83 -7.42
CA VAL A 305 -7.79 2.02 -6.02
C VAL A 305 -6.54 2.31 -5.20
N ARG A 306 -6.64 3.31 -4.33
CA ARG A 306 -5.62 3.69 -3.34
C ARG A 306 -6.20 3.59 -1.94
N LEU A 307 -5.45 2.98 -1.04
CA LEU A 307 -5.69 3.00 0.40
C LEU A 307 -4.58 3.83 1.05
N THR A 308 -4.97 4.88 1.76
CA THR A 308 -4.06 5.80 2.45
C THR A 308 -4.41 5.84 3.94
N THR A 309 -3.37 5.77 4.76
CA THR A 309 -3.36 6.10 6.18
C THR A 309 -2.32 7.19 6.43
N ASP A 310 -2.26 7.74 7.65
CA ASP A 310 -1.31 8.79 8.03
C ASP A 310 0.16 8.45 7.70
N ASN A 311 0.52 7.17 7.78
CA ASN A 311 1.91 6.68 7.69
C ASN A 311 2.18 5.82 6.44
N GLN A 312 1.15 5.33 5.75
CA GLN A 312 1.32 4.39 4.63
C GLN A 312 0.32 4.69 3.51
N THR A 313 0.72 4.43 2.27
CA THR A 313 -0.17 4.40 1.12
C THR A 313 0.16 3.19 0.27
N VAL A 314 -0.88 2.45 -0.12
CA VAL A 314 -0.78 1.35 -1.09
C VAL A 314 -1.82 1.55 -2.17
N GLU A 315 -1.47 1.19 -3.40
CA GLU A 315 -2.35 1.33 -4.57
C GLU A 315 -2.26 0.10 -5.46
N THR A 316 -3.36 -0.17 -6.17
CA THR A 316 -3.45 -1.22 -7.16
C THR A 316 -4.49 -0.82 -8.20
N HIS A 317 -4.34 -1.30 -9.42
CA HIS A 317 -5.17 -0.92 -10.55
C HIS A 317 -5.63 -2.18 -11.30
N LEU A 318 -6.69 -2.05 -12.09
CA LEU A 318 -7.27 -3.17 -12.81
C LEU A 318 -7.88 -2.70 -14.13
N ALA A 319 -7.19 -3.05 -15.21
CA ALA A 319 -7.68 -2.89 -16.55
C ALA A 319 -8.71 -3.98 -16.91
N ILE A 320 -9.78 -3.58 -17.59
CA ILE A 320 -10.68 -4.45 -18.36
C ILE A 320 -10.59 -4.09 -19.84
N GLN A 321 -11.15 -4.94 -20.71
CA GLN A 321 -11.13 -4.73 -22.16
C GLN A 321 -12.53 -4.65 -22.78
N THR A 322 -12.61 -4.09 -23.98
CA THR A 322 -13.70 -4.32 -24.94
C THR A 322 -13.10 -4.61 -26.31
N GLY A 323 -13.86 -5.28 -27.16
CA GLY A 323 -13.45 -5.69 -28.50
C GLY A 323 -14.25 -5.03 -29.62
N GLY A 324 -13.94 -5.45 -30.84
CA GLY A 324 -14.62 -5.02 -32.05
C GLY A 324 -14.12 -5.79 -33.25
N LYS A 325 -14.54 -5.38 -34.45
CA LYS A 325 -13.96 -5.89 -35.70
C LYS A 325 -13.99 -4.81 -36.77
N GLN A 326 -12.89 -4.71 -37.50
CA GLN A 326 -12.79 -3.90 -38.71
C GLN A 326 -13.02 -4.78 -39.94
N PHE A 327 -13.68 -4.23 -40.94
CA PHE A 327 -14.05 -4.92 -42.17
C PHE A 327 -13.71 -4.06 -43.38
N VAL A 328 -13.56 -4.71 -44.54
CA VAL A 328 -13.43 -3.98 -45.79
C VAL A 328 -14.13 -4.68 -46.94
N LYS A 329 -15.03 -3.95 -47.58
CA LYS A 329 -15.85 -4.40 -48.70
C LYS A 329 -15.06 -4.34 -50.00
N VAL A 330 -14.94 -5.47 -50.69
CA VAL A 330 -14.24 -5.58 -51.98
C VAL A 330 -15.04 -6.32 -53.04
N ASP A 331 -14.72 -6.04 -54.31
CA ASP A 331 -15.08 -6.89 -55.45
C ASP A 331 -14.23 -8.17 -55.49
N ARG A 332 -14.84 -9.27 -55.95
CA ARG A 332 -14.26 -10.61 -56.02
C ARG A 332 -13.05 -10.72 -56.95
N GLN A 333 -13.03 -9.98 -58.06
CA GLN A 333 -12.01 -10.14 -59.12
C GLN A 333 -10.95 -9.04 -59.07
N THR A 334 -11.39 -7.79 -59.05
CA THR A 334 -10.54 -6.60 -59.13
C THR A 334 -9.97 -6.16 -57.78
N LYS A 335 -10.52 -6.68 -56.66
CA LYS A 335 -10.27 -6.22 -55.29
C LYS A 335 -10.57 -4.73 -55.06
N GLN A 336 -11.30 -4.09 -55.98
CA GLN A 336 -11.77 -2.71 -55.82
C GLN A 336 -12.59 -2.56 -54.54
N ARG A 337 -12.32 -1.52 -53.75
CA ARG A 337 -13.11 -1.13 -52.57
C ARG A 337 -14.53 -0.70 -52.96
N LEU A 338 -15.55 -1.16 -52.23
CA LEU A 338 -16.96 -0.92 -52.56
C LEU A 338 -17.73 -0.17 -51.45
N ALA A 339 -18.32 0.95 -51.80
CA ALA A 339 -19.17 1.75 -50.93
C ALA A 339 -20.62 1.27 -50.88
N ASP A 340 -21.38 1.79 -49.91
CA ASP A 340 -22.84 1.69 -49.80
C ASP A 340 -23.41 0.27 -49.59
N ALA A 341 -22.57 -0.73 -49.30
CA ALA A 341 -23.03 -2.02 -48.79
C ALA A 341 -23.53 -1.85 -47.35
N GLN A 342 -24.67 -2.44 -47.01
CA GLN A 342 -25.26 -2.33 -45.68
C GLN A 342 -25.32 -3.69 -44.98
N PHE A 343 -24.96 -3.69 -43.70
CA PHE A 343 -24.82 -4.87 -42.86
C PHE A 343 -25.52 -4.71 -41.52
N LEU A 344 -25.89 -5.84 -40.93
CA LEU A 344 -26.21 -5.97 -39.52
C LEU A 344 -25.23 -6.96 -38.87
N VAL A 345 -24.89 -6.74 -37.60
CA VAL A 345 -24.18 -7.71 -36.76
C VAL A 345 -25.20 -8.53 -35.98
N LYS A 346 -24.99 -9.85 -35.90
CA LYS A 346 -25.89 -10.84 -35.31
C LYS A 346 -25.14 -11.72 -34.30
N ARG A 347 -25.81 -12.06 -33.21
CA ARG A 347 -25.41 -13.06 -32.20
C ARG A 347 -26.67 -13.73 -31.65
N ASP A 348 -26.65 -15.04 -31.44
CA ASP A 348 -27.76 -15.80 -30.81
C ASP A 348 -29.16 -15.54 -31.42
N ASN A 349 -29.20 -15.35 -32.76
CA ASN A 349 -30.39 -14.99 -33.54
C ASN A 349 -31.02 -13.61 -33.26
N GLN A 350 -30.31 -12.75 -32.53
CA GLN A 350 -30.62 -11.34 -32.32
C GLN A 350 -29.61 -10.46 -33.07
N TYR A 351 -29.93 -9.18 -33.25
CA TYR A 351 -29.14 -8.21 -33.99
C TYR A 351 -28.69 -7.06 -33.10
N LEU A 352 -27.49 -6.56 -33.34
CA LEU A 352 -26.88 -5.49 -32.56
C LEU A 352 -27.62 -4.17 -32.80
N ALA A 353 -27.98 -3.50 -31.72
CA ALA A 353 -28.42 -2.11 -31.68
C ALA A 353 -27.48 -1.34 -30.74
N GLN A 354 -26.86 -0.27 -31.24
CA GLN A 354 -25.96 0.62 -30.49
C GLN A 354 -26.69 1.95 -30.27
N GLU A 355 -27.14 2.22 -29.04
CA GLU A 355 -27.95 3.38 -28.69
C GLU A 355 -27.35 4.11 -27.49
N ASN A 356 -26.98 5.39 -27.65
CA ASN A 356 -26.41 6.23 -26.58
C ASN A 356 -25.20 5.61 -25.86
N GLY A 357 -24.33 4.93 -26.61
CA GLY A 357 -23.14 4.27 -26.09
C GLY A 357 -23.40 3.02 -25.24
N ILE A 358 -24.44 2.27 -25.60
CA ILE A 358 -24.90 1.02 -25.00
C ILE A 358 -25.24 0.04 -26.12
N ASN A 359 -24.80 -1.21 -25.98
CA ASN A 359 -25.15 -2.29 -26.88
C ASN A 359 -26.37 -3.06 -26.39
N HIS A 360 -27.26 -3.36 -27.33
CA HIS A 360 -28.51 -4.08 -27.14
C HIS A 360 -28.67 -5.16 -28.22
N TRP A 361 -29.40 -6.22 -27.90
CA TRP A 361 -29.71 -7.31 -28.83
C TRP A 361 -31.22 -7.33 -29.12
N VAL A 362 -31.59 -7.01 -30.36
CA VAL A 362 -32.97 -6.79 -30.81
C VAL A 362 -33.39 -7.77 -31.91
N ALA A 363 -34.68 -7.77 -32.27
CA ALA A 363 -35.18 -8.51 -33.43
C ALA A 363 -34.67 -7.91 -34.75
N LYS A 364 -34.66 -8.69 -35.84
CA LYS A 364 -34.11 -8.27 -37.15
C LYS A 364 -34.80 -7.03 -37.73
N ASP A 365 -36.10 -6.96 -37.52
CA ASP A 365 -37.03 -5.95 -38.02
C ASP A 365 -37.28 -4.82 -37.01
N ASP A 366 -36.60 -4.84 -35.85
CA ASP A 366 -36.61 -3.74 -34.91
C ASP A 366 -35.87 -2.52 -35.53
N PRO A 367 -36.50 -1.33 -35.59
CA PRO A 367 -35.90 -0.14 -36.22
C PRO A 367 -34.64 0.37 -35.50
N ARG A 368 -34.30 -0.16 -34.32
CA ARG A 368 -33.09 0.19 -33.56
C ARG A 368 -31.87 -0.62 -33.98
N ALA A 369 -32.02 -1.69 -34.76
CA ALA A 369 -30.89 -2.49 -35.24
C ALA A 369 -29.90 -1.63 -36.05
N THR A 370 -28.63 -1.63 -35.65
CA THR A 370 -27.60 -0.74 -36.21
C THR A 370 -27.20 -1.20 -37.60
N ILE A 371 -27.42 -0.34 -38.60
CA ILE A 371 -27.03 -0.56 -39.99
C ILE A 371 -25.61 -0.03 -40.22
N PHE A 372 -24.64 -0.93 -40.29
CA PHE A 372 -23.27 -0.61 -40.66
C PHE A 372 -23.18 -0.46 -42.17
N THR A 373 -22.71 0.69 -42.66
CA THR A 373 -22.60 0.97 -44.11
C THR A 373 -21.13 1.11 -44.52
N SER A 374 -20.70 0.43 -45.59
CA SER A 374 -19.33 0.56 -46.09
C SER A 374 -19.07 1.95 -46.67
N SER A 375 -17.95 2.55 -46.25
CA SER A 375 -17.50 3.88 -46.63
C SER A 375 -17.06 3.96 -48.11
N LYS A 376 -16.61 5.14 -48.56
CA LYS A 376 -16.05 5.35 -49.90
C LYS A 376 -14.79 4.52 -50.18
N ASP A 377 -13.99 4.25 -49.15
CA ASP A 377 -12.84 3.35 -49.16
C ASP A 377 -13.21 1.89 -48.82
N GLY A 378 -14.51 1.60 -48.74
CA GLY A 378 -15.09 0.29 -48.49
C GLY A 378 -15.00 -0.20 -47.05
N THR A 379 -14.43 0.58 -46.13
CA THR A 379 -14.24 0.20 -44.73
C THR A 379 -15.50 0.41 -43.91
N PHE A 380 -15.61 -0.37 -42.83
CA PHE A 380 -16.57 -0.17 -41.74
C PHE A 380 -16.11 -0.97 -40.54
N SER A 381 -16.65 -0.70 -39.36
CA SER A 381 -16.30 -1.40 -38.14
C SER A 381 -17.47 -1.55 -37.18
N VAL A 382 -17.35 -2.51 -36.28
CA VAL A 382 -18.14 -2.62 -35.05
C VAL A 382 -17.17 -2.55 -33.86
N HIS A 383 -17.57 -1.88 -32.78
CA HIS A 383 -16.81 -1.71 -31.53
C HIS A 383 -17.72 -1.92 -30.31
N GLY A 384 -17.12 -1.99 -29.12
CA GLY A 384 -17.86 -2.17 -27.87
C GLY A 384 -18.40 -3.59 -27.66
N LEU A 385 -17.85 -4.60 -28.33
CA LEU A 385 -18.32 -5.98 -28.21
C LEU A 385 -17.52 -6.74 -27.15
N SER A 386 -18.19 -7.60 -26.38
CA SER A 386 -17.49 -8.67 -25.65
C SER A 386 -16.76 -9.58 -26.63
N PHE A 387 -15.78 -10.34 -26.15
CA PHE A 387 -15.12 -11.35 -26.96
C PHE A 387 -16.08 -12.51 -27.30
N GLY A 388 -15.78 -13.22 -28.39
CA GLY A 388 -16.53 -14.36 -28.91
C GLY A 388 -16.97 -14.25 -30.37
N SER A 389 -17.81 -15.19 -30.77
CA SER A 389 -18.24 -15.40 -32.17
C SER A 389 -19.47 -14.57 -32.55
N TYR A 390 -19.43 -13.99 -33.75
CA TYR A 390 -20.49 -13.15 -34.31
C TYR A 390 -20.75 -13.48 -35.79
N GLU A 391 -21.92 -13.09 -36.27
CA GLU A 391 -22.32 -13.18 -37.68
C GLU A 391 -22.49 -11.78 -38.27
N LEU A 392 -21.89 -11.52 -39.44
CA LEU A 392 -22.16 -10.33 -40.26
C LEU A 392 -23.14 -10.70 -41.37
N VAL A 393 -24.26 -9.97 -41.47
CA VAL A 393 -25.35 -10.23 -42.42
C VAL A 393 -25.48 -9.06 -43.38
N GLU A 394 -25.19 -9.26 -44.68
CA GLU A 394 -25.47 -8.25 -45.71
C GLU A 394 -26.99 -8.12 -45.90
N ILE A 395 -27.51 -6.90 -45.77
CA ILE A 395 -28.93 -6.57 -46.01
C ILE A 395 -29.14 -5.79 -47.31
N LYS A 396 -28.09 -5.21 -47.88
CA LYS A 396 -28.10 -4.50 -49.17
C LYS A 396 -26.70 -4.51 -49.79
N PRO A 397 -26.51 -5.06 -51.00
CA PRO A 397 -25.22 -4.98 -51.69
C PRO A 397 -24.99 -3.58 -52.29
N PRO A 398 -23.74 -3.25 -52.67
CA PRO A 398 -23.44 -2.12 -53.54
C PRO A 398 -24.21 -2.20 -54.88
N LYS A 399 -24.46 -1.06 -55.51
CA LYS A 399 -25.17 -1.01 -56.79
C LYS A 399 -24.45 -1.81 -57.89
N GLY A 400 -25.15 -2.74 -58.53
CA GLY A 400 -24.61 -3.60 -59.59
C GLY A 400 -23.86 -4.83 -59.07
N TYR A 401 -23.94 -5.12 -57.77
CA TYR A 401 -23.35 -6.30 -57.13
C TYR A 401 -24.43 -7.25 -56.62
N VAL A 402 -24.10 -8.54 -56.68
CA VAL A 402 -24.90 -9.63 -56.15
C VAL A 402 -25.07 -9.48 -54.64
N TRP A 403 -26.32 -9.58 -54.16
CA TRP A 403 -26.61 -9.75 -52.73
C TRP A 403 -26.21 -11.15 -52.25
N SER A 404 -25.40 -11.22 -51.18
CA SER A 404 -25.16 -12.45 -50.43
C SER A 404 -26.05 -12.52 -49.19
N SER A 405 -27.05 -13.39 -49.18
CA SER A 405 -27.90 -13.63 -48.00
C SER A 405 -27.26 -14.58 -46.97
N ALA A 406 -26.08 -15.14 -47.25
CA ALA A 406 -25.34 -16.00 -46.34
C ALA A 406 -24.59 -15.16 -45.29
N PRO A 407 -24.78 -15.41 -43.98
CA PRO A 407 -23.99 -14.75 -42.93
C PRO A 407 -22.51 -15.11 -43.01
N ILE A 408 -21.65 -14.16 -42.62
CA ILE A 408 -20.19 -14.32 -42.55
C ILE A 408 -19.80 -14.36 -41.08
N LEU A 409 -19.21 -15.47 -40.63
CA LEU A 409 -18.72 -15.61 -39.25
C LEU A 409 -17.45 -14.77 -39.03
N PHE A 410 -17.36 -14.11 -37.88
CA PHE A 410 -16.15 -13.44 -37.41
C PHE A 410 -15.99 -13.57 -35.90
N GLU A 411 -14.74 -13.64 -35.45
CA GLU A 411 -14.38 -13.64 -34.02
C GLU A 411 -13.94 -12.25 -33.57
N VAL A 412 -14.36 -11.90 -32.35
CA VAL A 412 -13.86 -10.76 -31.57
C VAL A 412 -13.00 -11.30 -30.44
N GLU A 413 -11.77 -10.84 -30.38
CA GLU A 413 -10.71 -11.28 -29.45
C GLU A 413 -9.79 -10.10 -29.09
N GLU A 414 -8.86 -10.27 -28.15
CA GLU A 414 -7.88 -9.24 -27.82
C GLU A 414 -7.08 -8.82 -29.08
N GLY A 415 -6.98 -7.51 -29.32
CA GLY A 415 -6.31 -6.95 -30.52
C GLY A 415 -7.08 -7.09 -31.84
N SER A 416 -8.29 -7.67 -31.86
CA SER A 416 -9.12 -7.78 -33.08
C SER A 416 -9.68 -6.45 -33.63
N TYR A 417 -9.52 -5.38 -32.85
CA TYR A 417 -9.83 -3.99 -33.20
C TYR A 417 -8.66 -3.09 -32.79
N ASP A 418 -7.93 -2.56 -33.77
CA ASP A 418 -6.87 -1.56 -33.56
C ASP A 418 -7.13 -0.37 -34.51
N PRO A 419 -7.56 0.80 -34.00
CA PRO A 419 -7.72 2.01 -34.80
C PRO A 419 -6.43 2.52 -35.47
N LEU A 420 -5.26 2.20 -34.92
CA LEU A 420 -3.95 2.64 -35.39
C LEU A 420 -3.35 1.69 -36.44
N HIS A 421 -3.55 0.37 -36.27
CA HIS A 421 -3.03 -0.66 -37.18
C HIS A 421 -4.13 -1.65 -37.63
N PRO A 422 -5.16 -1.19 -38.37
CA PRO A 422 -6.31 -2.02 -38.72
C PRO A 422 -5.93 -3.22 -39.60
N ILE A 423 -6.39 -4.41 -39.19
CA ILE A 423 -6.32 -5.65 -39.99
C ILE A 423 -7.76 -6.07 -40.36
N PRO A 424 -8.36 -5.44 -41.38
CA PRO A 424 -9.78 -5.62 -41.68
C PRO A 424 -10.07 -6.97 -42.35
N LEU A 425 -11.18 -7.60 -41.97
CA LEU A 425 -11.70 -8.78 -42.66
C LEU A 425 -12.28 -8.40 -44.03
N GLU A 426 -11.83 -9.06 -45.10
CA GLU A 426 -12.38 -8.83 -46.44
C GLU A 426 -13.79 -9.41 -46.60
N ILE A 427 -14.74 -8.55 -46.99
CA ILE A 427 -16.12 -8.92 -47.28
C ILE A 427 -16.34 -8.80 -48.80
N ILE A 428 -16.50 -9.94 -49.48
CA ILE A 428 -16.41 -10.05 -50.95
C ILE A 428 -17.80 -10.10 -51.59
N ASN A 429 -18.06 -9.26 -52.60
CA ASN A 429 -19.22 -9.42 -53.50
C ASN A 429 -18.78 -9.67 -54.93
N GLU A 430 -19.69 -10.24 -55.72
CA GLU A 430 -19.50 -10.50 -57.15
C GLU A 430 -20.35 -9.53 -57.97
N LEU A 431 -19.77 -8.94 -59.03
CA LEU A 431 -20.48 -8.07 -59.96
C LEU A 431 -21.60 -8.82 -60.70
N GLU A 432 -22.81 -8.24 -60.80
CA GLU A 432 -23.96 -8.91 -61.41
C GLU A 432 -23.73 -9.32 -62.87
N ALA A 433 -22.96 -8.54 -63.63
CA ALA A 433 -22.61 -8.82 -65.02
C ALA A 433 -21.82 -10.13 -65.20
N ASN A 434 -21.18 -10.66 -64.15
CA ASN A 434 -20.49 -11.94 -64.20
C ASN A 434 -21.45 -13.13 -64.14
N ARG A 435 -22.66 -12.97 -63.57
CA ARG A 435 -23.69 -14.03 -63.54
C ARG A 435 -24.25 -14.37 -64.92
N THR A 436 -24.24 -13.44 -65.87
CA THR A 436 -24.74 -13.68 -67.24
C THR A 436 -23.80 -14.51 -68.11
N ASN A 437 -22.54 -14.69 -67.71
CA ASN A 437 -21.55 -15.46 -68.49
C ASN A 437 -21.48 -16.96 -68.10
N ASN A 438 -22.00 -17.35 -66.93
CA ASN A 438 -21.99 -18.74 -66.46
C ASN A 438 -23.41 -19.19 -66.06
N GLY A 439 -24.03 -20.05 -66.87
CA GLY A 439 -25.41 -20.49 -66.69
C GLY A 439 -25.63 -21.41 -65.49
N LYS A 440 -26.53 -20.98 -64.58
CA LYS A 440 -27.36 -21.80 -63.68
C LYS A 440 -26.69 -22.91 -62.84
N THR A 441 -26.17 -22.54 -61.67
CA THR A 441 -26.35 -23.31 -60.42
C THR A 441 -26.18 -22.38 -59.20
N PRO A 442 -26.84 -22.66 -58.04
CA PRO A 442 -26.54 -21.95 -56.81
C PRO A 442 -25.14 -22.37 -56.32
N VAL A 443 -24.18 -21.46 -56.36
CA VAL A 443 -22.83 -21.73 -55.83
C VAL A 443 -22.88 -21.65 -54.31
N HIS A 444 -22.83 -22.80 -53.66
CA HIS A 444 -22.52 -22.92 -52.24
C HIS A 444 -21.12 -22.34 -51.99
N MET A 445 -20.99 -21.40 -51.04
CA MET A 445 -19.68 -20.86 -50.68
C MET A 445 -18.82 -21.97 -50.06
N GLN A 446 -17.80 -22.43 -50.80
CA GLN A 446 -16.74 -23.23 -50.21
C GLN A 446 -15.88 -22.31 -49.33
N THR A 447 -15.87 -22.58 -48.03
CA THR A 447 -14.78 -22.15 -47.16
C THR A 447 -13.49 -22.85 -47.62
N ASN A 448 -12.42 -22.08 -47.83
CA ASN A 448 -11.11 -22.67 -48.06
C ASN A 448 -10.60 -23.30 -46.75
N SER A 449 -10.87 -24.58 -46.56
CA SER A 449 -10.01 -25.49 -45.81
C SER A 449 -9.23 -26.36 -46.81
N PRO A 450 -7.96 -26.73 -46.53
CA PRO A 450 -7.06 -27.26 -47.54
C PRO A 450 -7.51 -28.63 -48.09
N SER A 451 -7.48 -28.76 -49.42
CA SER A 451 -7.83 -29.99 -50.13
C SER A 451 -6.72 -31.03 -50.05
N ASN A 452 -7.10 -32.31 -50.07
CA ASN A 452 -6.20 -33.45 -49.89
C ASN A 452 -6.49 -34.52 -50.96
N GLU A 453 -5.66 -34.60 -52.01
CA GLU A 453 -5.70 -35.69 -53.00
C GLU A 453 -4.73 -36.82 -52.60
N LYS A 454 -5.16 -38.08 -52.76
CA LYS A 454 -4.37 -39.27 -52.39
C LYS A 454 -3.89 -40.06 -53.61
N SER A 455 -2.56 -40.19 -53.75
CA SER A 455 -1.86 -41.38 -54.28
C SER A 455 -0.34 -41.10 -54.31
N GLY A 456 0.56 -41.83 -53.63
CA GLY A 456 0.41 -42.88 -52.65
C GLY A 456 1.80 -43.41 -52.25
N GLY A 457 2.07 -43.59 -50.95
CA GLY A 457 3.36 -44.13 -50.47
C GLY A 457 3.63 -43.90 -48.98
N SER A 458 3.67 -45.00 -48.21
CA SER A 458 4.09 -45.11 -46.80
C SER A 458 3.51 -44.11 -45.78
N PHE A 459 2.56 -44.57 -44.96
CA PHE A 459 2.20 -43.91 -43.71
C PHE A 459 3.36 -43.94 -42.70
N PRO A 460 3.43 -42.93 -41.83
CA PRO A 460 3.34 -43.22 -40.40
C PRO A 460 2.07 -42.61 -39.79
N LYS A 461 1.55 -43.30 -38.79
CA LYS A 461 0.61 -42.73 -37.81
C LYS A 461 1.45 -41.90 -36.84
N THR A 462 0.97 -40.74 -36.41
CA THR A 462 0.50 -40.52 -35.02
C THR A 462 -0.05 -39.10 -34.81
N ASN A 463 -1.05 -39.02 -33.94
CA ASN A 463 -1.33 -37.84 -33.13
C ASN A 463 -0.36 -37.89 -31.93
N GLU A 464 0.02 -36.76 -31.34
CA GLU A 464 1.13 -36.60 -30.34
C GLU A 464 2.55 -36.52 -30.95
N GLU A 465 3.46 -35.85 -30.21
CA GLU A 465 4.85 -35.47 -30.55
C GLU A 465 5.08 -34.42 -31.66
N MET A 466 4.82 -33.13 -31.35
CA MET A 466 5.60 -31.99 -31.91
C MET A 466 5.55 -30.70 -31.06
N LEU A 467 5.31 -30.82 -29.74
CA LEU A 467 5.52 -29.74 -28.76
C LEU A 467 6.69 -30.03 -27.79
N GLY A 468 7.41 -31.14 -27.95
CA GLY A 468 8.55 -31.50 -27.09
C GLY A 468 9.88 -30.83 -27.46
N SER A 469 10.09 -30.49 -28.73
CA SER A 469 11.40 -30.15 -29.28
C SER A 469 11.90 -28.72 -28.98
N PHE A 470 11.00 -27.76 -28.72
CA PHE A 470 11.40 -26.41 -28.29
C PHE A 470 11.47 -26.26 -26.76
N SER A 471 10.69 -27.03 -26.00
CA SER A 471 10.74 -27.03 -24.53
C SER A 471 12.01 -27.71 -23.99
N ILE A 472 12.50 -28.77 -24.65
CA ILE A 472 13.70 -29.51 -24.19
C ILE A 472 15.00 -28.72 -24.42
N LEU A 473 15.14 -27.93 -25.50
CA LEU A 473 16.31 -27.07 -25.70
C LEU A 473 16.37 -25.94 -24.64
N GLY A 474 15.21 -25.37 -24.27
CA GLY A 474 15.10 -24.41 -23.18
C GLY A 474 15.47 -25.02 -21.83
N LEU A 475 14.94 -26.22 -21.51
CA LEU A 475 15.24 -26.89 -20.24
C LEU A 475 16.72 -27.29 -20.12
N LEU A 476 17.37 -27.71 -21.21
CA LEU A 476 18.80 -28.07 -21.20
C LEU A 476 19.72 -26.86 -21.04
N LEU A 477 19.33 -25.67 -21.53
CA LEU A 477 20.07 -24.42 -21.27
C LEU A 477 19.95 -23.96 -19.81
N VAL A 478 18.79 -24.14 -19.18
CA VAL A 478 18.59 -23.83 -17.75
C VAL A 478 19.27 -24.87 -16.84
N LEU A 479 19.28 -26.15 -17.21
CA LEU A 479 19.96 -27.20 -16.43
C LEU A 479 21.49 -27.16 -16.56
N SER A 480 22.04 -26.80 -17.71
CA SER A 480 23.50 -26.66 -17.89
C SER A 480 24.07 -25.42 -17.18
N THR A 481 23.32 -24.32 -17.12
CA THR A 481 23.70 -23.13 -16.32
C THR A 481 23.52 -23.37 -14.82
N GLY A 482 22.44 -24.02 -14.39
CA GLY A 482 22.21 -24.39 -12.99
C GLY A 482 23.24 -25.35 -12.41
N THR A 483 23.62 -26.40 -13.15
CA THR A 483 24.64 -27.37 -12.72
C THR A 483 26.04 -26.75 -12.62
N ALA A 484 26.44 -25.90 -13.58
CA ALA A 484 27.71 -25.19 -13.53
C ALA A 484 27.81 -24.24 -12.31
N TRP A 485 26.71 -23.56 -11.95
CA TRP A 485 26.67 -22.70 -10.76
C TRP A 485 26.76 -23.51 -9.46
N PHE A 486 26.06 -24.64 -9.37
CA PHE A 486 26.06 -25.50 -8.18
C PHE A 486 27.42 -26.17 -7.94
N TYR A 487 28.09 -26.66 -8.98
CA TYR A 487 29.44 -27.22 -8.88
C TYR A 487 30.48 -26.18 -8.43
N LYS A 488 30.39 -24.95 -8.94
CA LYS A 488 31.27 -23.83 -8.56
C LYS A 488 31.03 -23.35 -7.13
N LYS A 489 29.83 -23.57 -6.57
CA LYS A 489 29.50 -23.28 -5.16
C LYS A 489 30.03 -24.37 -4.20
N GLN A 490 30.00 -25.64 -4.58
CA GLN A 490 30.55 -26.73 -3.75
C GLN A 490 32.09 -26.72 -3.66
N GLN A 491 32.81 -26.34 -4.72
CA GLN A 491 34.28 -26.26 -4.67
C GLN A 491 34.80 -25.07 -3.83
N LYS A 492 33.98 -24.06 -3.54
CA LYS A 492 34.33 -22.96 -2.61
C LYS A 492 33.98 -23.25 -1.14
N GLY A 493 33.41 -24.42 -0.83
CA GLY A 493 33.11 -24.87 0.53
C GLY A 493 34.12 -25.87 1.12
N LYS A 494 35.24 -26.11 0.42
CA LYS A 494 36.34 -27.00 0.85
C LYS A 494 37.72 -26.45 0.45
N GLN A 495 38.04 -25.26 0.95
CA GLN A 495 39.41 -24.79 1.24
C GLN A 495 39.36 -23.91 2.49
#